data_AF-A0A8S3PRW3-F1
#
_entry.id   AF-A0A8S3PRW3-F1
#
_cell.length_a   1.000
_cell.length_b   1.000
_cell.length_c   1.000
_cell.angle_alpha   90.00
_cell.angle_beta   90.00
_cell.angle_gamma   90.00
#
_symmetry.space_group_name_H-M   'P 1'
#
loop_
_entity.id
_entity.type
_entity.pdbx_description
1 polymer ?
#
loop_
_entity_poly.entity_id
_entity_poly.type
_entity_poly.pdbx_seq_one_letter_code
_entity_poly.pdbx_strand_id
1 'polypeptide(L)'
;MPFYSTTKFDWHISEKSFKWMIERCPGQKFIDTDYLIIQNACRYQMFYMVEYLASSYKTLDVYSCLRAFVDGCKLSYPNCNCPRKQEIFNFLLNKIDISSQESIPFLRSVIQERYVPDYLCDVFLQVCLNNADILTLACNNGHFYLVNLIIESSHIEHLDIQSALMAACKKPGRNIDYLKKEDFDIGQLKIVKNIVDKNRLEQFDLKAACRQACSSGSIKIIEWLVQNIDTTRLDVYCIIKSALVFKRLDILEYIIRNDENCLKEGKF
;
A
#
# COMPACT_ATOMS: atom_id res chain seq x y z
N MET A 1 -19.72 -21.03 -37.88
CA MET A 1 -19.81 -20.29 -36.60
C MET A 1 -18.91 -19.06 -36.70
N PRO A 2 -19.38 -17.84 -36.39
CA PRO A 2 -18.49 -16.69 -36.41
C PRO A 2 -17.60 -16.75 -35.16
N PHE A 3 -16.28 -16.74 -35.40
CA PHE A 3 -15.27 -16.61 -34.35
C PHE A 3 -15.06 -15.11 -34.08
N TYR A 4 -15.29 -14.67 -32.84
CA TYR A 4 -14.97 -13.30 -32.44
C TYR A 4 -13.50 -13.26 -31.99
N SER A 5 -12.64 -12.56 -32.74
CA SER A 5 -11.27 -12.26 -32.28
C SER A 5 -11.30 -11.15 -31.24
N THR A 6 -10.50 -11.28 -30.18
CA THR A 6 -10.44 -10.33 -29.05
C THR A 6 -9.95 -8.93 -29.41
N THR A 7 -9.30 -8.77 -30.56
CA THR A 7 -8.94 -7.46 -31.12
C THR A 7 -10.13 -6.64 -31.63
N LYS A 8 -11.31 -7.26 -31.75
CA LYS A 8 -12.58 -6.61 -32.16
C LYS A 8 -13.71 -6.79 -31.14
N PHE A 9 -13.41 -7.28 -29.94
CA PHE A 9 -14.42 -7.34 -28.89
C PHE A 9 -14.67 -5.91 -28.40
N ASP A 10 -15.83 -5.36 -28.73
CA ASP A 10 -16.23 -4.05 -28.25
C ASP A 10 -16.50 -4.15 -26.75
N TRP A 11 -15.57 -3.69 -25.92
CA TRP A 11 -15.70 -3.71 -24.45
C TRP A 11 -16.80 -2.76 -23.96
N HIS A 12 -17.47 -2.04 -24.86
CA HIS A 12 -18.74 -1.36 -24.60
C HIS A 12 -19.97 -2.28 -24.64
N ILE A 13 -19.79 -3.59 -24.88
CA ILE A 13 -20.86 -4.58 -24.69
C ILE A 13 -21.31 -4.52 -23.23
N SER A 14 -22.52 -4.02 -23.02
CA SER A 14 -23.12 -3.95 -21.69
C SER A 14 -23.21 -5.35 -21.05
N GLU A 15 -23.19 -5.41 -19.73
CA GLU A 15 -23.43 -6.63 -18.95
C GLU A 15 -24.70 -7.38 -19.41
N LYS A 16 -25.74 -6.64 -19.83
CA LYS A 16 -26.98 -7.19 -20.40
C LYS A 16 -26.76 -7.88 -21.75
N SER A 17 -25.94 -7.29 -22.61
CA SER A 17 -25.60 -7.82 -23.93
C SER A 17 -24.75 -9.10 -23.80
N PHE A 18 -23.83 -9.14 -22.84
CA PHE A 18 -23.07 -10.36 -22.54
C PHE A 18 -23.98 -11.48 -22.01
N LYS A 19 -24.85 -11.16 -21.05
CA LYS A 19 -25.83 -12.12 -20.50
C LYS A 19 -26.73 -12.71 -21.60
N TRP A 20 -27.26 -11.86 -22.47
CA TRP A 20 -28.07 -12.29 -23.61
C TRP A 20 -27.34 -13.26 -24.55
N MET A 21 -26.06 -13.02 -24.81
CA MET A 21 -25.23 -13.85 -25.68
C MET A 21 -25.01 -15.24 -25.06
N ILE A 22 -24.73 -15.32 -23.76
CA ILE A 22 -24.55 -16.59 -23.05
C ILE A 22 -25.86 -17.41 -23.03
N GLU A 23 -26.99 -16.77 -22.73
CA GLU A 23 -28.30 -17.45 -22.65
C GLU A 23 -28.75 -18.03 -23.99
N ARG A 24 -28.37 -17.42 -25.13
CA ARG A 24 -28.77 -17.87 -26.47
C ARG A 24 -27.76 -18.74 -27.20
N CYS A 25 -26.52 -18.82 -26.73
CA CYS A 25 -25.48 -19.64 -27.33
C CYS A 25 -24.75 -20.50 -26.29
N PRO A 26 -25.46 -21.40 -25.56
CA PRO A 26 -24.85 -22.27 -24.59
C PRO A 26 -23.83 -23.20 -25.28
N GLY A 27 -22.58 -23.18 -24.83
CA GLY A 27 -21.50 -24.03 -25.35
C GLY A 27 -20.50 -23.33 -26.27
N GLN A 28 -20.67 -22.04 -26.55
CA GLN A 28 -19.65 -21.28 -27.27
C GLN A 28 -18.44 -21.07 -26.34
N LYS A 29 -17.40 -21.88 -26.54
CA LYS A 29 -16.10 -21.67 -25.91
C LYS A 29 -15.47 -20.45 -26.56
N PHE A 30 -15.14 -19.45 -25.74
CA PHE A 30 -14.09 -18.51 -26.10
C PHE A 30 -12.81 -19.36 -26.17
N ILE A 31 -12.08 -19.28 -27.29
CA ILE A 31 -10.90 -20.11 -27.52
C ILE A 31 -9.71 -19.15 -27.73
N ASP A 32 -8.61 -19.47 -27.06
CA ASP A 32 -7.24 -18.94 -27.20
C ASP A 32 -6.92 -17.52 -26.68
N THR A 33 -7.89 -16.78 -26.11
CA THR A 33 -7.61 -15.47 -25.46
C THR A 33 -8.34 -15.26 -24.13
N ASP A 34 -8.65 -16.38 -23.47
CA ASP A 34 -9.56 -16.50 -22.35
C ASP A 34 -9.14 -15.72 -21.10
N TYR A 35 -7.84 -15.67 -20.82
CA TYR A 35 -7.26 -14.90 -19.72
C TYR A 35 -7.46 -13.40 -19.90
N LEU A 36 -7.29 -12.88 -21.12
CA LEU A 36 -7.46 -11.45 -21.39
C LEU A 36 -8.93 -11.03 -21.24
N ILE A 37 -9.86 -11.93 -21.55
CA ILE A 37 -11.29 -11.67 -21.44
C ILE A 37 -11.72 -11.53 -19.99
N ILE A 38 -11.33 -12.48 -19.13
CA ILE A 38 -11.64 -12.39 -17.70
C ILE A 38 -10.88 -11.24 -17.03
N GLN A 39 -9.64 -10.94 -17.44
CA GLN A 39 -8.89 -9.78 -16.97
C GLN A 39 -9.58 -8.46 -17.34
N ASN A 40 -10.07 -8.33 -18.57
CA ASN A 40 -10.82 -7.14 -18.97
C ASN A 40 -12.18 -7.07 -18.26
N ALA A 41 -12.88 -8.18 -18.09
CA ALA A 41 -14.11 -8.22 -17.28
C ALA A 41 -13.84 -7.77 -15.82
N CYS A 42 -12.72 -8.18 -15.25
CA CYS A 42 -12.23 -7.72 -13.96
C CYS A 42 -11.91 -6.21 -13.98
N ARG A 43 -11.17 -5.75 -14.99
CA ARG A 43 -10.79 -4.34 -15.18
C ARG A 43 -12.00 -3.42 -15.35
N TYR A 44 -13.05 -3.88 -16.02
CA TYR A 44 -14.29 -3.14 -16.24
C TYR A 44 -15.38 -3.47 -15.21
N GLN A 45 -15.07 -4.27 -14.18
CA GLN A 45 -15.98 -4.60 -13.07
C GLN A 45 -17.31 -5.22 -13.50
N MET A 46 -17.26 -6.13 -14.48
CA MET A 46 -18.42 -6.84 -15.01
C MET A 46 -18.66 -8.14 -14.23
N PHE A 47 -19.34 -8.07 -13.08
CA PHE A 47 -19.47 -9.20 -12.14
C PHE A 47 -20.00 -10.47 -12.79
N TYR A 48 -21.14 -10.40 -13.48
CA TYR A 48 -21.74 -11.58 -14.11
C TYR A 48 -20.81 -12.23 -15.15
N MET A 49 -20.01 -11.43 -15.84
CA MET A 49 -19.04 -11.91 -16.81
C MET A 49 -17.87 -12.60 -16.10
N VAL A 50 -17.35 -12.02 -15.01
CA VAL A 50 -16.31 -12.65 -14.19
C VAL A 50 -16.78 -13.98 -13.61
N GLU A 51 -17.97 -14.01 -13.00
CA GLU A 51 -18.54 -15.21 -12.40
C GLU A 51 -18.74 -16.34 -13.43
N TYR A 52 -19.35 -16.01 -14.57
CA TYR A 52 -19.58 -16.98 -15.65
C TYR A 52 -18.26 -17.54 -16.21
N LEU A 53 -17.32 -16.66 -16.53
CA LEU A 53 -16.03 -17.04 -17.09
C LEU A 53 -15.25 -17.89 -16.09
N ALA A 54 -15.15 -17.46 -14.82
CA ALA A 54 -14.44 -18.18 -13.78
C ALA A 54 -15.06 -19.53 -13.40
N SER A 55 -16.37 -19.71 -13.64
CA SER A 55 -17.06 -20.99 -13.47
C SER A 55 -16.89 -21.92 -14.67
N SER A 56 -16.61 -21.36 -15.85
CA SER A 56 -16.44 -22.10 -17.10
C SER A 56 -15.00 -22.59 -17.31
N TYR A 57 -14.00 -21.93 -16.73
CA TYR A 57 -12.59 -22.28 -16.87
C TYR A 57 -12.11 -23.27 -15.80
N LYS A 58 -11.42 -24.33 -16.22
CA LYS A 58 -10.80 -25.33 -15.34
C LYS A 58 -9.63 -24.79 -14.53
N THR A 59 -8.86 -23.85 -15.09
CA THR A 59 -7.67 -23.27 -14.48
C THR A 59 -7.73 -21.75 -14.61
N LEU A 60 -8.18 -21.09 -13.54
CA LEU A 60 -8.21 -19.64 -13.48
C LEU A 60 -6.89 -19.12 -12.90
N ASP A 61 -6.19 -18.26 -13.63
CA ASP A 61 -5.09 -17.47 -13.06
C ASP A 61 -5.71 -16.29 -12.29
N VAL A 62 -6.08 -16.59 -11.04
CA VAL A 62 -6.80 -15.67 -10.19
C VAL A 62 -5.95 -14.43 -9.86
N TYR A 63 -4.62 -14.58 -9.78
CA TYR A 63 -3.70 -13.48 -9.52
C TYR A 63 -3.68 -12.45 -10.65
N SER A 64 -3.64 -12.91 -11.89
CA SER A 64 -3.74 -11.99 -13.04
C SER A 64 -5.11 -11.31 -13.12
N CYS A 65 -6.19 -12.02 -12.75
CA CYS A 65 -7.53 -11.44 -12.68
C CYS A 65 -7.63 -10.35 -11.60
N LEU A 66 -7.11 -10.61 -10.41
CA LEU A 66 -7.05 -9.63 -9.34
C LEU A 66 -6.18 -8.42 -9.69
N ARG A 67 -5.02 -8.62 -10.34
CA ARG A 67 -4.21 -7.50 -10.82
C ARG A 67 -4.98 -6.63 -11.81
N ALA A 68 -5.66 -7.26 -12.78
CA ALA A 68 -6.46 -6.55 -13.75
C ALA A 68 -7.65 -5.81 -13.11
N PHE A 69 -8.28 -6.42 -12.10
CA PHE A 69 -9.32 -5.79 -11.28
C PHE A 69 -8.79 -4.53 -10.57
N VAL A 70 -7.64 -4.64 -9.89
CA VAL A 70 -6.98 -3.51 -9.20
C VAL A 70 -6.62 -2.41 -10.19
N ASP A 71 -6.05 -2.75 -11.36
CA ASP A 71 -5.78 -1.78 -12.42
C ASP A 71 -7.06 -1.08 -12.92
N GLY A 72 -8.16 -1.82 -13.03
CA GLY A 72 -9.48 -1.27 -13.36
C GLY A 72 -10.04 -0.32 -12.32
N CYS A 73 -9.79 -0.61 -11.05
CA CYS A 73 -10.13 0.28 -9.93
C CYS A 73 -9.30 1.57 -9.96
N LYS A 74 -8.11 1.60 -10.58
CA LYS A 74 -7.35 2.84 -10.81
C LYS A 74 -8.02 3.74 -11.86
N LEU A 75 -8.58 3.12 -12.90
CA LEU A 75 -9.24 3.82 -14.01
C LEU A 75 -10.62 4.39 -13.64
N SER A 76 -11.24 3.84 -12.59
CA SER A 76 -12.58 4.23 -12.13
C SER A 76 -12.51 4.83 -10.73
N TYR A 77 -12.85 6.12 -10.60
CA TYR A 77 -12.86 6.93 -9.38
C TYR A 77 -12.49 6.19 -8.06
N PRO A 78 -11.33 6.49 -7.44
CA PRO A 78 -10.75 5.72 -6.33
C PRO A 78 -11.58 5.71 -5.03
N ASN A 79 -12.72 6.41 -4.97
CA ASN A 79 -13.54 6.57 -3.77
C ASN A 79 -14.93 5.92 -3.83
N CYS A 80 -15.26 5.16 -4.88
CA CYS A 80 -16.55 4.47 -4.90
C CYS A 80 -16.46 3.10 -4.21
N ASN A 81 -16.97 3.03 -2.97
CA ASN A 81 -17.35 1.80 -2.28
C ASN A 81 -18.55 1.16 -3.02
N CYS A 82 -18.31 0.67 -4.23
CA CYS A 82 -19.33 0.01 -5.02
C CYS A 82 -19.48 -1.44 -4.52
N PRO A 83 -20.66 -1.89 -4.08
CA PRO A 83 -20.88 -3.26 -3.63
C PRO A 83 -20.42 -4.31 -4.65
N ARG A 84 -20.57 -4.02 -5.95
CA ARG A 84 -20.11 -4.89 -7.04
C ARG A 84 -18.59 -5.09 -7.06
N LYS A 85 -17.81 -4.08 -6.68
CA LYS A 85 -16.34 -4.21 -6.58
C LYS A 85 -15.98 -5.21 -5.48
N GLN A 86 -16.67 -5.12 -4.33
CA GLN A 86 -16.49 -6.06 -3.22
C GLN A 86 -16.90 -7.48 -3.61
N GLU A 87 -18.03 -7.64 -4.32
CA GLU A 87 -18.52 -8.95 -4.78
C GLU A 87 -17.53 -9.64 -5.74
N ILE A 88 -17.03 -8.93 -6.77
CA ILE A 88 -16.01 -9.49 -7.69
C ILE A 88 -14.77 -9.89 -6.91
N PHE A 89 -14.32 -9.02 -6.01
CA PHE A 89 -13.11 -9.25 -5.24
C PHE A 89 -13.24 -10.48 -4.31
N ASN A 90 -14.33 -10.57 -3.53
CA ASN A 90 -14.61 -11.70 -2.65
C ASN A 90 -14.76 -13.01 -3.44
N PHE A 91 -15.41 -12.95 -4.60
CA PHE A 91 -15.54 -14.10 -5.49
C PHE A 91 -14.18 -14.61 -5.98
N LEU A 92 -13.28 -13.71 -6.40
CA LEU A 92 -11.93 -14.08 -6.81
C LEU A 92 -11.12 -14.62 -5.63
N LEU A 93 -11.22 -14.01 -4.45
CA LEU A 93 -10.49 -14.47 -3.27
C LEU A 93 -10.87 -15.87 -2.79
N ASN A 94 -12.15 -16.22 -2.85
CA ASN A 94 -12.60 -17.58 -2.49
C ASN A 94 -11.99 -18.67 -3.38
N LYS A 95 -11.36 -18.29 -4.50
CA LYS A 95 -10.64 -19.19 -5.41
C LYS A 95 -9.12 -19.19 -5.20
N ILE A 96 -8.59 -18.35 -4.31
CA ILE A 96 -7.17 -18.27 -4.00
C ILE A 96 -6.89 -19.01 -2.70
N ASP A 97 -5.85 -19.85 -2.72
CA ASP A 97 -5.19 -20.23 -1.47
C ASP A 97 -4.32 -19.08 -0.99
N ILE A 98 -4.92 -18.24 -0.14
CA ILE A 98 -4.32 -17.03 0.42
C ILE A 98 -3.04 -17.37 1.21
N SER A 99 -2.94 -18.60 1.73
CA SER A 99 -1.78 -19.09 2.50
C SER A 99 -0.60 -19.54 1.63
N SER A 100 -0.79 -19.65 0.31
CA SER A 100 0.27 -20.01 -0.63
C SER A 100 1.32 -18.90 -0.77
N GLN A 101 2.60 -19.25 -0.93
CA GLN A 101 3.66 -18.25 -1.15
C GLN A 101 3.46 -17.41 -2.43
N GLU A 102 2.62 -17.87 -3.35
CA GLU A 102 2.26 -17.17 -4.58
C GLU A 102 1.36 -15.94 -4.34
N SER A 103 0.74 -15.81 -3.15
CA SER A 103 -0.08 -14.66 -2.79
C SER A 103 0.76 -13.42 -2.44
N ILE A 104 2.00 -13.61 -2.01
CA ILE A 104 2.91 -12.55 -1.56
C ILE A 104 3.27 -11.56 -2.68
N PRO A 105 3.70 -11.99 -3.89
CA PRO A 105 3.98 -11.07 -5.00
C PRO A 105 2.76 -10.23 -5.42
N PHE A 106 1.57 -10.82 -5.41
CA PHE A 106 0.33 -10.11 -5.71
C PHE A 106 0.05 -9.03 -4.66
N LEU A 107 0.09 -9.38 -3.37
CA LEU A 107 -0.15 -8.43 -2.28
C LEU A 107 0.88 -7.32 -2.25
N ARG A 108 2.17 -7.63 -2.47
CA ARG A 108 3.22 -6.61 -2.64
C ARG A 108 2.87 -5.66 -3.77
N SER A 109 2.36 -6.13 -4.90
CA SER A 109 1.96 -5.26 -6.00
C SER A 109 0.79 -4.35 -5.63
N VAL A 110 -0.17 -4.85 -4.85
CA VAL A 110 -1.33 -4.05 -4.40
C VAL A 110 -0.96 -3.05 -3.30
N ILE A 111 -0.08 -3.39 -2.36
CA ILE A 111 0.40 -2.43 -1.33
C ILE A 111 1.31 -1.38 -1.95
N GLN A 112 2.02 -1.71 -3.03
CA GLN A 112 2.74 -0.72 -3.84
C GLN A 112 1.80 0.29 -4.51
N GLU A 113 0.52 -0.05 -4.67
CA GLU A 113 -0.48 0.91 -5.10
C GLU A 113 -0.83 1.85 -3.96
N ARG A 114 -1.14 3.09 -4.30
CA ARG A 114 -1.40 4.17 -3.33
C ARG A 114 -2.74 4.05 -2.62
N TYR A 115 -3.65 3.21 -3.12
CA TYR A 115 -4.95 2.97 -2.51
C TYR A 115 -5.16 1.46 -2.34
N VAL A 116 -5.21 1.02 -1.09
CA VAL A 116 -5.72 -0.28 -0.70
C VAL A 116 -7.16 -0.06 -0.25
N PRO A 117 -8.17 -0.48 -1.02
CA PRO A 117 -9.56 -0.39 -0.58
C PRO A 117 -9.77 -1.05 0.78
N ASP A 118 -10.64 -0.47 1.61
CA ASP A 118 -10.91 -0.95 2.97
C ASP A 118 -11.30 -2.44 3.00
N TYR A 119 -12.07 -2.89 2.00
CA TYR A 119 -12.50 -4.30 1.86
C TYR A 119 -11.35 -5.28 1.54
N LEU A 120 -10.17 -4.78 1.14
CA LEU A 120 -8.99 -5.62 1.01
C LEU A 120 -8.31 -5.85 2.36
N CYS A 121 -8.57 -5.02 3.38
CA CYS A 121 -7.75 -4.98 4.59
C CYS A 121 -7.84 -6.26 5.44
N ASP A 122 -9.02 -6.87 5.53
CA ASP A 122 -9.23 -8.16 6.23
C ASP A 122 -8.45 -9.30 5.57
N VAL A 123 -8.32 -9.24 4.25
CA VAL A 123 -7.61 -10.23 3.44
C VAL A 123 -6.12 -9.98 3.51
N PHE A 124 -5.72 -8.71 3.50
CA PHE A 124 -4.36 -8.32 3.80
C PHE A 124 -3.95 -8.86 5.16
N LEU A 125 -4.71 -8.63 6.23
CA LEU A 125 -4.40 -9.16 7.57
C LEU A 125 -4.03 -10.63 7.52
N GLN A 126 -4.89 -11.48 6.96
CA GLN A 126 -4.68 -12.92 6.95
C GLN A 126 -3.33 -13.35 6.34
N VAL A 127 -2.80 -12.57 5.38
CA VAL A 127 -1.49 -12.85 4.76
C VAL A 127 -0.35 -12.08 5.40
N CYS A 128 -0.64 -10.86 5.86
CA CYS A 128 0.30 -9.94 6.49
C CYS A 128 0.91 -10.51 7.77
N LEU A 129 0.16 -11.31 8.54
CA LEU A 129 0.63 -11.88 9.81
C LEU A 129 1.88 -12.76 9.66
N ASN A 130 2.20 -13.21 8.44
CA ASN A 130 3.33 -14.09 8.19
C ASN A 130 4.49 -13.40 7.43
N ASN A 131 4.43 -12.07 7.21
CA ASN A 131 5.43 -11.39 6.39
C ASN A 131 5.74 -9.95 6.84
N ALA A 132 6.84 -9.81 7.59
CA ALA A 132 7.46 -8.56 8.03
C ALA A 132 7.62 -7.48 6.94
N ASP A 133 7.88 -7.89 5.69
CA ASP A 133 8.11 -6.95 4.58
C ASP A 133 6.86 -6.14 4.25
N ILE A 134 5.68 -6.67 4.55
CA ILE A 134 4.41 -6.03 4.22
C ILE A 134 4.19 -4.79 5.09
N LEU A 135 4.44 -4.86 6.40
CA LEU A 135 4.34 -3.70 7.29
C LEU A 135 5.28 -2.58 6.82
N THR A 136 6.53 -2.94 6.52
CA THR A 136 7.54 -2.00 6.00
C THR A 136 7.09 -1.36 4.68
N LEU A 137 6.48 -2.13 3.78
CA LEU A 137 5.97 -1.63 2.50
C LEU A 137 4.75 -0.72 2.69
N ALA A 138 3.84 -1.07 3.59
CA ALA A 138 2.68 -0.26 3.93
C ALA A 138 3.10 1.11 4.51
N CYS A 139 4.11 1.11 5.39
CA CYS A 139 4.73 2.33 5.91
C CYS A 139 5.36 3.17 4.79
N ASN A 140 6.19 2.60 3.93
CA ASN A 140 6.82 3.35 2.83
C ASN A 140 5.81 4.04 1.90
N ASN A 141 4.62 3.44 1.72
CA ASN A 141 3.60 3.96 0.82
C ASN A 141 2.54 4.82 1.52
N GLY A 142 2.59 4.96 2.84
CA GLY A 142 1.68 5.84 3.59
C GLY A 142 0.30 5.24 3.87
N HIS A 143 0.17 3.91 3.87
CA HIS A 143 -1.09 3.20 4.09
C HIS A 143 -1.47 3.14 5.58
N PHE A 144 -1.87 4.28 6.15
CA PHE A 144 -2.13 4.40 7.59
C PHE A 144 -3.09 3.34 8.14
N TYR A 145 -4.22 3.10 7.45
CA TYR A 145 -5.22 2.14 7.92
C TYR A 145 -4.67 0.72 7.97
N LEU A 146 -3.98 0.29 6.90
CA LEU A 146 -3.32 -1.02 6.84
C LEU A 146 -2.23 -1.15 7.90
N VAL A 147 -1.41 -0.12 8.11
CA VAL A 147 -0.38 -0.12 9.17
C VAL A 147 -1.03 -0.24 10.55
N ASN A 148 -2.10 0.51 10.81
CA ASN A 148 -2.80 0.47 12.10
C ASN A 148 -3.33 -0.93 12.42
N LEU A 149 -3.98 -1.53 11.42
CA LEU A 149 -4.64 -2.81 11.49
C LEU A 149 -3.60 -3.95 11.60
N ILE A 150 -2.47 -3.86 10.89
CA ILE A 150 -1.34 -4.77 11.08
C ILE A 150 -0.78 -4.62 12.50
N ILE A 151 -0.45 -3.41 12.98
CA ILE A 151 0.10 -3.21 14.35
C ILE A 151 -0.84 -3.70 15.46
N GLU A 152 -2.15 -3.63 15.26
CA GLU A 152 -3.13 -4.17 16.22
C GLU A 152 -3.17 -5.70 16.26
N SER A 153 -2.58 -6.37 15.28
CA SER A 153 -2.49 -7.83 15.26
C SER A 153 -1.35 -8.34 16.14
N SER A 154 -1.59 -9.44 16.87
CA SER A 154 -0.70 -9.99 17.90
C SER A 154 0.57 -10.69 17.40
N HIS A 155 0.87 -10.62 16.09
CA HIS A 155 1.86 -11.49 15.43
C HIS A 155 3.12 -10.77 14.92
N ILE A 156 3.33 -9.50 15.26
CA ILE A 156 4.47 -8.75 14.75
C ILE A 156 5.63 -8.79 15.73
N GLU A 157 6.80 -9.17 15.24
CA GLU A 157 8.02 -9.13 16.03
C GLU A 157 8.55 -7.71 16.17
N HIS A 158 9.26 -7.46 17.27
CA HIS A 158 9.81 -6.13 17.57
C HIS A 158 10.73 -5.56 16.46
N LEU A 159 11.52 -6.42 15.80
CA LEU A 159 12.42 -6.02 14.71
C LEU A 159 11.68 -5.50 13.46
N ASP A 160 10.47 -6.00 13.23
CA ASP A 160 9.64 -5.60 12.10
C ASP A 160 9.06 -4.21 12.33
N ILE A 161 8.75 -3.88 13.58
CA ILE A 161 8.24 -2.56 13.96
C ILE A 161 9.33 -1.50 13.84
N GLN A 162 10.58 -1.80 14.21
CA GLN A 162 11.71 -0.89 13.99
C GLN A 162 11.93 -0.63 12.49
N SER A 163 11.87 -1.67 11.66
CA SER A 163 12.01 -1.55 10.20
C SER A 163 10.87 -0.71 9.61
N ALA A 164 9.65 -0.91 10.11
CA ALA A 164 8.46 -0.16 9.74
C ALA A 164 8.56 1.33 10.12
N LEU A 165 9.08 1.64 11.31
CA LEU A 165 9.33 3.00 11.77
C LEU A 165 10.34 3.71 10.84
N MET A 166 11.44 3.05 10.52
CA MET A 166 12.43 3.59 9.59
C MET A 166 11.84 3.82 8.19
N ALA A 167 11.00 2.91 7.70
CA ALA A 167 10.28 3.06 6.45
C ALA A 167 9.31 4.25 6.46
N ALA A 168 8.57 4.46 7.54
CA ALA A 168 7.66 5.61 7.67
C ALA A 168 8.42 6.96 7.71
N CYS A 169 9.62 6.97 8.30
CA CYS A 169 10.51 8.14 8.30
C CYS A 169 11.13 8.43 6.92
N LYS A 170 11.07 7.48 5.99
CA LYS A 170 11.64 7.60 4.65
C LYS A 170 10.61 8.19 3.69
N LYS A 171 10.99 9.24 2.97
CA LYS A 171 10.25 9.66 1.77
C LYS A 171 10.49 8.65 0.65
N PRO A 172 9.44 8.19 -0.05
CA PRO A 172 9.60 7.32 -1.20
C PRO A 172 10.36 8.09 -2.28
N GLY A 173 11.34 7.43 -2.90
CA GLY A 173 12.12 7.99 -4.01
C GLY A 173 11.38 8.02 -5.34
N ARG A 174 10.09 7.66 -5.39
CA ARG A 174 9.29 7.68 -6.61
C ARG A 174 8.67 9.07 -6.80
N ASN A 175 8.55 9.53 -8.05
CA ASN A 175 7.89 10.78 -8.45
C ASN A 175 6.54 10.93 -7.75
N ILE A 176 6.53 11.74 -6.68
CA ILE A 176 5.33 12.15 -5.96
C ILE A 176 4.68 13.35 -6.67
N ASP A 177 4.88 13.50 -7.98
CA ASP A 177 4.50 14.68 -8.79
C ASP A 177 3.00 15.05 -8.66
N TYR A 178 2.17 14.12 -8.21
CA TYR A 178 0.72 14.25 -8.05
C TYR A 178 0.28 14.50 -6.59
N LEU A 179 1.20 14.62 -5.64
CA LEU A 179 0.92 14.97 -4.25
C LEU A 179 1.60 16.28 -3.90
N LYS A 180 0.87 17.14 -3.19
CA LYS A 180 1.53 18.19 -2.43
C LYS A 180 2.44 17.48 -1.42
N LYS A 181 3.74 17.76 -1.50
CA LYS A 181 4.79 17.20 -0.61
C LYS A 181 4.38 17.21 0.87
N GLU A 182 3.57 18.20 1.26
CA GLU A 182 3.05 18.38 2.62
C GLU A 182 2.02 17.35 3.06
N ASP A 183 1.14 16.88 2.17
CA ASP A 183 0.07 15.90 2.51
C ASP A 183 0.67 14.53 2.78
N PHE A 184 1.72 14.18 2.02
CA PHE A 184 2.49 12.95 2.26
C PHE A 184 3.17 12.97 3.63
N ASP A 185 3.82 14.10 3.97
CA ASP A 185 4.49 14.25 5.27
C ASP A 185 3.51 14.15 6.44
N ILE A 186 2.28 14.65 6.28
CA ILE A 186 1.23 14.52 7.29
C ILE A 186 0.81 13.05 7.44
N GLY A 187 0.61 12.33 6.32
CA GLY A 187 0.25 10.92 6.33
C GLY A 187 1.32 10.06 7.01
N GLN A 188 2.59 10.27 6.68
CA GLN A 188 3.69 9.56 7.30
C GLN A 188 3.86 9.90 8.77
N LEU A 189 3.69 11.18 9.15
CA LEU A 189 3.69 11.58 10.54
C LEU A 189 2.61 10.86 11.35
N LYS A 190 1.40 10.66 10.80
CA LYS A 190 0.36 9.87 11.47
C LYS A 190 0.80 8.43 11.71
N ILE A 191 1.47 7.82 10.74
CA ILE A 191 2.00 6.46 10.87
C ILE A 191 3.07 6.39 11.96
N VAL A 192 4.05 7.31 11.94
CA VAL A 192 5.11 7.38 12.95
C VAL A 192 4.52 7.51 14.35
N LYS A 193 3.57 8.44 14.55
CA LYS A 193 2.86 8.62 15.81
C LYS A 193 2.21 7.32 16.27
N ASN A 194 1.45 6.67 15.39
CA ASN A 194 0.75 5.44 15.71
C ASN A 194 1.71 4.29 16.11
N ILE A 195 2.82 4.14 15.39
CA ILE A 195 3.84 3.14 15.74
C ILE A 195 4.43 3.43 17.12
N VAL A 196 4.81 4.69 17.36
CA VAL A 196 5.43 5.15 18.60
C VAL A 196 4.48 5.06 19.80
N ASP A 197 3.23 5.45 19.64
CA ASP A 197 2.25 5.48 20.74
C ASP A 197 1.83 4.07 21.15
N LYS A 198 1.71 3.15 20.18
CA LYS A 198 1.24 1.77 20.43
C LYS A 198 2.33 0.82 20.90
N ASN A 199 3.58 1.09 20.53
CA ASN A 199 4.69 0.22 20.85
C ASN A 199 5.62 0.99 21.78
N ARG A 200 5.84 0.46 22.99
CA ARG A 200 6.58 1.16 24.05
C ARG A 200 7.89 1.72 23.51
N LEU A 201 7.97 3.04 23.46
CA LEU A 201 9.08 3.82 22.92
C LEU A 201 10.46 3.29 23.29
N GLU A 202 10.61 2.79 24.52
CA GLU A 202 11.82 2.27 25.16
C GLU A 202 12.60 1.22 24.35
N GLN A 203 11.96 0.55 23.39
CA GLN A 203 12.58 -0.54 22.64
C GLN A 203 13.16 -0.11 21.27
N PHE A 204 12.88 1.11 20.80
CA PHE A 204 13.27 1.56 19.45
C PHE A 204 14.62 2.30 19.38
N ASP A 205 15.35 2.06 18.29
CA ASP A 205 16.47 2.92 17.87
C ASP A 205 15.92 4.14 17.13
N LEU A 206 15.56 5.14 17.93
CA LEU A 206 15.09 6.44 17.43
C LEU A 206 16.19 7.22 16.71
N LYS A 207 17.47 6.93 16.95
CA LYS A 207 18.58 7.58 16.24
C LYS A 207 18.60 7.15 14.78
N ALA A 208 18.33 5.87 14.49
CA ALA A 208 18.19 5.38 13.12
C ALA A 208 16.99 6.04 12.40
N ALA A 209 15.84 6.13 13.07
CA ALA A 209 14.65 6.79 12.52
C ALA A 209 14.90 8.28 12.21
N CYS A 210 15.59 9.00 13.10
CA CYS A 210 15.95 10.41 12.89
C CYS A 210 16.92 10.60 11.72
N ARG A 211 17.96 9.76 11.64
CA ARG A 211 18.89 9.76 10.49
C ARG A 211 18.15 9.57 9.18
N GLN A 212 17.18 8.66 9.16
CA GLN A 212 16.36 8.37 7.99
C GLN A 212 15.45 9.54 7.61
N ALA A 213 14.80 10.18 8.59
CA ALA A 213 13.98 11.38 8.40
C ALA A 213 14.81 12.60 7.92
N CYS A 214 16.05 12.74 8.41
CA CYS A 214 16.99 13.75 7.91
C CYS A 214 17.38 13.46 6.47
N SER A 215 17.76 12.22 6.16
CA SER A 215 18.10 11.83 4.79
C SER A 215 16.96 12.10 3.80
N SER A 216 15.72 11.84 4.22
CA SER A 216 14.54 12.08 3.39
C SER A 216 14.12 13.55 3.31
N GLY A 217 14.47 14.37 4.30
CA GLY A 217 13.97 15.76 4.39
C GLY A 217 12.52 15.82 4.87
N SER A 218 12.14 14.95 5.81
CA SER A 218 10.82 14.92 6.45
C SER A 218 10.80 15.80 7.70
N ILE A 219 10.83 17.13 7.51
CA ILE A 219 10.92 18.09 8.62
C ILE A 219 9.83 17.89 9.68
N LYS A 220 8.55 17.70 9.28
CA LYS A 220 7.43 17.49 10.22
C LYS A 220 7.63 16.30 11.16
N ILE A 221 8.33 15.25 10.70
CA ILE A 221 8.66 14.09 11.54
C ILE A 221 9.72 14.48 12.55
N ILE A 222 10.77 15.20 12.13
CA ILE A 222 11.81 15.71 13.05
C ILE A 222 11.23 16.66 14.08
N GLU A 223 10.39 17.61 13.66
CA GLU A 223 9.71 18.56 14.56
C GLU A 223 8.95 17.81 15.66
N TRP A 224 8.14 16.83 15.26
CA TRP A 224 7.37 16.04 16.21
C TRP A 224 8.25 15.19 17.13
N LEU A 225 9.27 14.51 16.59
CA LEU A 225 10.19 13.69 17.40
C LEU A 225 10.87 14.57 18.46
N VAL A 226 11.46 15.70 18.08
CA VAL A 226 12.16 16.63 18.99
C VAL A 226 11.23 17.19 20.07
N GLN A 227 9.96 17.46 19.74
CA GLN A 227 9.00 18.01 20.71
C GLN A 227 8.42 16.97 21.68
N ASN A 228 8.36 15.69 21.30
CA ASN A 228 7.58 14.68 22.02
C ASN A 228 8.42 13.56 22.62
N ILE A 229 9.70 13.48 22.28
CA ILE A 229 10.62 12.47 22.79
C ILE A 229 11.73 13.15 23.58
N ASP A 230 12.11 12.54 24.70
CA ASP A 230 13.20 13.04 25.54
C ASP A 230 14.53 13.16 24.74
N THR A 231 15.15 14.34 24.85
CA THR A 231 16.46 14.68 24.28
C THR A 231 17.60 13.73 24.71
N THR A 232 17.48 13.02 25.83
CA THR A 232 18.47 11.99 26.20
C THR A 232 18.46 10.80 25.24
N ARG A 233 17.31 10.55 24.60
CA ARG A 233 17.09 9.46 23.64
C ARG A 233 17.31 9.93 22.20
N LEU A 234 16.98 11.19 21.94
CA LEU A 234 17.27 11.88 20.69
C LEU A 234 18.68 12.46 20.73
N ASP A 235 19.61 11.76 20.12
CA ASP A 235 20.96 12.27 19.90
C ASP A 235 20.92 13.47 18.93
N VAL A 236 20.68 14.68 19.45
CA VAL A 236 20.49 15.91 18.65
C VAL A 236 21.72 16.18 17.79
N TYR A 237 22.91 15.89 18.31
CA TYR A 237 24.15 15.94 17.53
C TYR A 237 24.10 15.02 16.31
N CYS A 238 23.60 13.80 16.45
CA CYS A 238 23.36 12.89 15.32
C CYS A 238 22.38 13.47 14.28
N ILE A 239 21.34 14.19 14.73
CA ILE A 239 20.38 14.86 13.84
C ILE A 239 21.07 15.99 13.07
N ILE A 240 21.81 16.88 13.76
CA ILE A 240 22.58 17.98 13.14
C ILE A 240 23.59 17.43 12.13
N LYS A 241 24.40 16.45 12.53
CA LYS A 241 25.39 15.81 11.66
C LYS A 241 24.74 15.23 10.41
N SER A 242 23.60 14.58 10.56
CA SER A 242 22.87 13.99 9.43
C SER A 242 22.28 15.06 8.51
N ALA A 243 21.66 16.10 9.07
CA ALA A 243 21.12 17.20 8.30
C ALA A 243 22.22 17.92 7.50
N LEU A 244 23.42 18.10 8.06
CA LEU A 244 24.59 18.61 7.33
C LEU A 244 25.01 17.67 6.19
N VAL A 245 25.18 16.37 6.46
CA VAL A 245 25.56 15.36 5.46
C VAL A 245 24.58 15.33 4.28
N PHE A 246 23.28 15.42 4.56
CA PHE A 246 22.21 15.40 3.55
C PHE A 246 21.79 16.79 3.05
N LYS A 247 22.51 17.85 3.46
CA LYS A 247 22.27 19.25 3.06
C LYS A 247 20.81 19.70 3.30
N ARG A 248 20.24 19.34 4.44
CA ARG A 248 18.89 19.72 4.89
C ARG A 248 18.95 20.96 5.77
N LEU A 249 19.08 22.11 5.12
CA LEU A 249 19.17 23.41 5.80
C LEU A 249 17.88 23.75 6.55
N ASP A 250 16.73 23.31 6.05
CA ASP A 250 15.42 23.45 6.69
C ASP A 250 15.37 22.78 8.08
N ILE A 251 15.89 21.56 8.18
CA ILE A 251 15.98 20.83 9.45
C ILE A 251 17.00 21.48 10.39
N LEU A 252 18.15 21.93 9.87
CA LEU A 252 19.16 22.63 10.68
C LEU A 252 18.63 23.94 11.25
N GLU A 253 17.97 24.75 10.44
CA GLU A 253 17.34 26.00 10.88
C GLU A 253 16.30 25.73 11.98
N TYR A 254 15.49 24.69 11.83
CA TYR A 254 14.53 24.31 12.86
C TYR A 254 15.21 23.95 14.17
N ILE A 255 16.24 23.09 14.14
CA ILE A 255 16.94 22.65 15.36
C ILE A 255 17.62 23.84 16.05
N ILE A 256 18.35 24.67 15.30
CA ILE A 256 19.06 25.85 15.85
C ILE A 256 18.07 26.84 16.47
N ARG A 257 16.88 27.02 15.88
CA ARG A 257 15.87 27.94 16.41
C ARG A 257 15.16 27.43 17.66
N ASN A 258 15.01 26.11 17.83
CA ASN A 258 14.16 25.52 18.86
C ASN A 258 14.91 24.80 19.98
N ASP A 259 16.21 24.54 19.83
CA ASP A 259 16.99 23.88 20.86
C ASP A 259 17.86 24.89 21.62
N GLU A 260 17.39 25.32 22.80
CA GLU A 260 18.18 26.13 23.72
C GLU A 260 19.45 25.40 24.22
N ASN A 261 19.52 24.07 24.12
CA ASN A 261 20.67 23.27 24.55
C ASN A 261 21.74 23.10 23.47
N CYS A 262 21.39 23.21 22.18
CA CYS A 262 22.37 23.25 21.09
C CYS A 262 23.35 24.44 21.20
N LEU A 263 22.93 25.53 21.85
CA LEU A 263 23.76 26.70 22.10
C LEU A 263 24.51 26.64 23.45
N LYS A 264 24.04 25.84 24.42
CA LYS A 264 24.65 25.75 25.76
C LYS A 264 25.82 24.77 25.81
N GLU A 265 25.84 23.75 24.97
CA GLU A 265 27.00 22.86 24.82
C GLU A 265 27.73 23.19 23.52
N GLY A 266 28.62 24.18 23.56
CA GLY A 266 29.49 24.56 22.44
C GLY A 266 30.48 23.46 22.03
N LYS A 267 29.98 22.40 21.40
CA LYS A 267 30.75 21.37 20.71
C LYS A 267 30.35 21.35 19.24
N PHE A 268 30.90 22.31 18.50
CA PHE A 268 31.09 22.16 17.06
C PHE A 268 32.37 21.38 16.81
#